data_AF-A0A1T4KZ22-F1
#
_entry.id   AF-A0A1T4KZ22-F1
#
_cell.length_a   1.000
_cell.length_b   1.000
_cell.length_c   1.000
_cell.angle_alpha   90.00
_cell.angle_beta   90.00
_cell.angle_gamma   90.00
#
_symmetry.space_group_name_H-M   'P 1'
#
loop_
_entity.id
_entity.type
_entity.pdbx_description
1 polymer ?
#
loop_
_entity_poly.entity_id
_entity_poly.type
_entity_poly.pdbx_seq_one_letter_code
_entity_poly.pdbx_strand_id
1 'polypeptide(L)'
;MDINTYNESSLHKTLKTLYASENGFQTEVKKDGYIYDILDADGNAIEIQTKNLSKLLPKIKKTIKRGKKITVVHPLAVQKTITLTDTEGKIIAKRKSPKKESIYSLFRELTGLHPVLLDEHFSLEVLLVTITEKRMRTDTDVQSKNGRRRFKKNWLKTDNELQEIIKTVSFSNASDYLKLIPKSILPNFTAKSLAEELRRQKDLPSSASTYAHLVIWVLVRMKLIEHTGLQEKSRLYKINDNFIQPEAYGKFY
;
A
#
# COMPACT_ATOMS: atom_id res chain seq x y z
N MET A 1 10.63 -3.57 -28.50
CA MET A 1 11.67 -4.19 -27.65
C MET A 1 11.17 -4.05 -26.23
N ASP A 2 10.57 -5.11 -25.72
CA ASP A 2 9.79 -5.08 -24.48
C ASP A 2 10.75 -5.27 -23.31
N ILE A 3 11.02 -4.18 -22.57
CA ILE A 3 12.13 -4.11 -21.61
C ILE A 3 11.68 -4.36 -20.15
N ASN A 4 10.45 -4.86 -19.91
CA ASN A 4 10.03 -5.25 -18.54
C ASN A 4 9.20 -6.55 -18.43
N THR A 5 9.03 -7.30 -19.52
CA THR A 5 8.07 -8.43 -19.59
C THR A 5 8.45 -9.65 -18.75
N TYR A 6 9.71 -9.78 -18.32
CA TYR A 6 10.19 -11.05 -17.75
C TYR A 6 9.85 -11.31 -16.27
N ASN A 7 9.24 -10.36 -15.54
CA ASN A 7 8.86 -10.57 -14.13
C ASN A 7 7.61 -9.82 -13.66
N GLU A 8 6.86 -9.21 -14.58
CA GLU A 8 5.61 -8.55 -14.25
C GLU A 8 4.54 -9.59 -13.90
N SER A 9 3.89 -9.45 -12.75
CA SER A 9 2.80 -10.36 -12.34
C SER A 9 1.51 -10.04 -13.09
N SER A 10 0.64 -11.03 -13.28
CA SER A 10 -0.68 -10.83 -13.91
C SER A 10 -1.49 -9.72 -13.23
N LEU A 11 -1.43 -9.61 -11.89
CA LEU A 11 -2.06 -8.54 -11.12
C LEU A 11 -1.61 -7.15 -11.59
N HIS A 12 -0.31 -6.96 -11.81
CA HIS A 12 0.23 -5.66 -12.26
C HIS A 12 -0.22 -5.36 -13.68
N LYS A 13 -0.08 -6.34 -14.60
CA LYS A 13 -0.55 -6.22 -15.99
C LYS A 13 -2.03 -5.88 -16.08
N THR A 14 -2.89 -6.59 -15.35
CA THR A 14 -4.34 -6.34 -15.32
C THR A 14 -4.64 -4.93 -14.83
N LEU A 15 -4.02 -4.49 -13.73
CA LEU A 15 -4.21 -3.12 -13.23
C LEU A 15 -3.69 -2.09 -14.23
N LYS A 16 -2.56 -2.35 -14.92
CA LYS A 16 -2.02 -1.45 -15.94
C LYS A 16 -2.99 -1.29 -17.08
N THR A 17 -3.56 -2.38 -17.58
CA THR A 17 -4.61 -2.33 -18.62
C THR A 17 -5.84 -1.55 -18.15
N LEU A 18 -6.30 -1.75 -16.92
CA LEU A 18 -7.45 -1.02 -16.38
C LEU A 18 -7.20 0.49 -16.31
N TYR A 19 -6.06 0.91 -15.78
CA TYR A 19 -5.73 2.34 -15.64
C TYR A 19 -5.33 3.01 -16.96
N ALA A 20 -4.90 2.23 -17.96
CA ALA A 20 -4.56 2.74 -19.29
C ALA A 20 -5.77 2.85 -20.22
N SER A 21 -7.00 2.59 -19.74
CA SER A 21 -8.19 2.52 -20.59
C SER A 21 -8.74 3.87 -21.06
N GLU A 22 -8.18 4.99 -20.59
CA GLU A 22 -8.54 6.34 -21.04
C GLU A 22 -7.80 6.75 -22.32
N ASN A 23 -8.47 7.54 -23.17
CA ASN A 23 -7.90 8.02 -24.44
C ASN A 23 -6.67 8.91 -24.20
N GLY A 24 -5.59 8.63 -24.93
CA GLY A 24 -4.35 9.40 -24.88
C GLY A 24 -3.32 8.91 -23.86
N PHE A 25 -3.61 7.84 -23.12
CA PHE A 25 -2.64 7.23 -22.21
C PHE A 25 -1.70 6.30 -22.99
N GLN A 26 -0.42 6.42 -22.68
CA GLN A 26 0.64 5.59 -23.24
C GLN A 26 1.21 4.69 -22.14
N THR A 27 1.40 3.41 -22.45
CA THR A 27 1.97 2.44 -21.49
C THR A 27 3.45 2.20 -21.75
N GLU A 28 4.20 1.87 -20.69
CA GLU A 28 5.62 1.47 -20.74
C GLU A 28 6.55 2.51 -21.41
N VAL A 29 6.28 3.79 -21.17
CA VAL A 29 6.99 4.89 -21.84
C VAL A 29 8.37 5.12 -21.20
N LYS A 30 9.43 4.95 -21.99
CA LYS A 30 10.78 5.34 -21.58
C LYS A 30 10.94 6.85 -21.71
N LYS A 31 11.01 7.55 -20.57
CA LYS A 31 11.17 9.00 -20.51
C LYS A 31 12.08 9.37 -19.33
N ASP A 32 12.98 10.32 -19.55
CA ASP A 32 13.84 10.89 -18.50
C ASP A 32 14.66 9.86 -17.71
N GLY A 33 15.12 8.79 -18.37
CA GLY A 33 15.89 7.73 -17.73
C GLY A 33 15.08 6.78 -16.86
N TYR A 34 13.74 6.87 -16.88
CA TYR A 34 12.82 5.92 -16.27
C TYR A 34 11.91 5.29 -17.32
N ILE A 35 11.30 4.16 -16.97
CA ILE A 35 10.19 3.56 -17.73
C ILE A 35 8.95 3.77 -16.87
N TYR A 36 8.01 4.58 -17.35
CA TYR A 36 6.73 4.84 -16.69
C TYR A 36 5.72 3.77 -17.05
N ASP A 37 4.93 3.31 -16.08
CA ASP A 37 3.89 2.31 -16.36
C ASP A 37 2.83 2.90 -17.29
N ILE A 38 2.36 4.12 -16.99
CA ILE A 38 1.38 4.87 -17.77
C ILE A 38 1.76 6.37 -17.73
N LEU A 39 1.69 7.03 -18.89
CA LEU A 39 1.74 8.50 -19.01
C LEU A 39 0.51 9.01 -19.75
N ASP A 40 -0.07 10.11 -19.29
CA ASP A 40 -1.08 10.86 -20.05
C ASP A 40 -0.44 11.81 -21.08
N ALA A 41 -1.28 12.50 -21.87
CA ALA A 41 -0.84 13.44 -22.89
C ALA A 41 -0.05 14.64 -22.33
N ASP A 42 -0.34 15.04 -21.09
CA ASP A 42 0.34 16.14 -20.39
C ASP A 42 1.66 15.68 -19.73
N GLY A 43 1.93 14.38 -19.70
CA GLY A 43 3.09 13.77 -19.08
C GLY A 43 2.97 13.60 -17.57
N ASN A 44 1.76 13.59 -17.01
CA ASN A 44 1.52 13.06 -15.68
C ASN A 44 1.62 11.53 -15.70
N ALA A 45 1.99 10.95 -14.57
CA ALA A 45 2.35 9.55 -14.49
C ALA A 45 1.43 8.76 -13.56
N ILE A 46 1.19 7.50 -13.92
CA ILE A 46 0.62 6.50 -13.01
C ILE A 46 1.62 5.35 -12.90
N GLU A 47 1.95 4.97 -11.67
CA GLU A 47 2.86 3.88 -11.35
C GLU A 47 2.14 2.81 -10.53
N ILE A 48 2.13 1.57 -11.01
CA ILE A 48 1.48 0.47 -10.31
C ILE A 48 2.56 -0.32 -9.59
N GLN A 49 2.46 -0.42 -8.26
CA GLN A 49 3.49 -1.11 -7.49
C GLN A 49 2.89 -2.00 -6.41
N THR A 50 3.19 -3.30 -6.49
CA THR A 50 2.63 -4.30 -5.57
C THR A 50 3.40 -4.45 -4.25
N LYS A 51 4.60 -3.87 -4.14
CA LYS A 51 5.49 -3.93 -2.95
C LYS A 51 6.69 -2.97 -3.09
N ASN A 52 7.34 -2.61 -1.99
CA ASN A 52 8.53 -1.75 -1.94
C ASN A 52 8.34 -0.39 -2.63
N LEU A 53 7.31 0.37 -2.23
CA LEU A 53 7.03 1.70 -2.76
C LEU A 53 8.22 2.66 -2.63
N SER A 54 9.08 2.46 -1.64
CA SER A 54 10.32 3.22 -1.45
C SER A 54 11.24 3.24 -2.68
N LYS A 55 11.21 2.20 -3.53
CA LYS A 55 11.99 2.16 -4.78
C LYS A 55 11.53 3.19 -5.80
N LEU A 56 10.27 3.62 -5.74
CA LEU A 56 9.73 4.65 -6.61
C LEU A 56 10.12 6.06 -6.17
N LEU A 57 10.61 6.26 -4.93
CA LEU A 57 10.85 7.58 -4.37
C LEU A 57 11.76 8.48 -5.25
N PRO A 58 12.89 8.00 -5.82
CA PRO A 58 13.71 8.83 -6.71
C PRO A 58 12.97 9.26 -7.98
N LYS A 59 12.19 8.33 -8.56
CA LYS A 59 11.39 8.57 -9.76
C LYS A 59 10.28 9.58 -9.48
N ILE A 60 9.56 9.41 -8.37
CA ILE A 60 8.51 10.33 -7.91
C ILE A 60 9.07 11.74 -7.73
N LYS A 61 10.16 11.89 -6.97
CA LYS A 61 10.80 13.20 -6.77
C LYS A 61 11.22 13.86 -8.09
N LYS A 62 11.73 13.09 -9.05
CA LYS A 62 12.10 13.62 -10.36
C LYS A 62 10.88 14.08 -11.16
N THR A 63 9.80 13.31 -11.14
CA THR A 63 8.54 13.68 -11.81
C THR A 63 7.99 14.99 -11.23
N ILE A 64 7.89 15.08 -9.89
CA ILE A 64 7.40 16.25 -9.17
C ILE A 64 8.27 17.48 -9.44
N LYS A 65 9.62 17.36 -9.40
CA LYS A 65 10.54 18.47 -9.68
C LYS A 65 10.33 19.10 -11.07
N ARG A 66 9.69 18.38 -11.99
CA ARG A 66 9.38 18.85 -13.35
C ARG A 66 7.98 19.45 -13.47
N GLY A 67 7.27 19.63 -12.37
CA GLY A 67 5.90 20.14 -12.35
C GLY A 67 4.88 19.14 -12.93
N LYS A 68 5.17 17.83 -12.86
CA LYS A 68 4.27 16.78 -13.33
C LYS A 68 3.68 16.02 -12.16
N LYS A 69 2.41 15.65 -12.26
CA LYS A 69 1.73 14.84 -11.26
C LYS A 69 2.14 13.38 -11.38
N ILE A 70 2.13 12.67 -10.26
CA ILE A 70 2.35 11.23 -10.23
C ILE A 70 1.45 10.56 -9.20
N THR A 71 0.65 9.62 -9.69
CA THR A 71 -0.22 8.75 -8.89
C THR A 71 0.46 7.40 -8.73
N VAL A 72 0.63 6.94 -7.49
CA VAL A 72 1.01 5.56 -7.23
C VAL A 72 -0.24 4.74 -6.93
N VAL A 73 -0.43 3.64 -7.65
CA VAL A 73 -1.50 2.68 -7.43
C VAL A 73 -0.94 1.45 -6.72
N HIS A 74 -1.45 1.16 -5.52
CA HIS A 74 -0.98 0.08 -4.67
C HIS A 74 -2.11 -0.90 -4.29
N PRO A 75 -2.12 -2.12 -4.86
CA PRO A 75 -3.09 -3.13 -4.45
C PRO A 75 -2.73 -3.77 -3.10
N LEU A 76 -3.69 -3.78 -2.17
CA LEU A 76 -3.66 -4.49 -0.89
C LEU A 76 -4.57 -5.72 -0.93
N ALA A 77 -4.00 -6.90 -0.73
CA ALA A 77 -4.74 -8.16 -0.79
C ALA A 77 -5.51 -8.43 0.52
N VAL A 78 -6.72 -7.87 0.64
CA VAL A 78 -7.60 -8.08 1.81
C VAL A 78 -8.13 -9.51 1.89
N GLN A 79 -8.26 -10.17 0.74
CA GLN A 79 -8.48 -11.61 0.64
C GLN A 79 -7.51 -12.22 -0.38
N LYS A 80 -6.94 -13.37 -0.01
CA LYS A 80 -6.06 -14.13 -0.90
C LYS A 80 -6.47 -15.59 -0.92
N THR A 81 -6.73 -16.11 -2.11
CA THR A 81 -6.83 -17.55 -2.36
C THR A 81 -5.49 -18.05 -2.86
N ILE A 82 -5.06 -19.23 -2.41
CA ILE A 82 -3.84 -19.88 -2.87
C ILE A 82 -4.25 -21.09 -3.69
N THR A 83 -3.78 -21.13 -4.93
CA THR A 83 -3.92 -22.29 -5.83
C THR A 83 -2.55 -22.91 -6.02
N LEU A 84 -2.45 -24.22 -5.81
CA LEU A 84 -1.25 -25.00 -6.05
C LEU A 84 -1.48 -25.93 -7.24
N THR A 85 -0.59 -25.88 -8.22
CA THR A 85 -0.56 -26.81 -9.34
C THR A 85 0.56 -27.83 -9.18
N ASP A 86 0.45 -28.98 -9.83
CA ASP A 86 1.60 -29.83 -10.13
C ASP A 86 2.48 -29.23 -11.24
N THR A 87 3.46 -30.00 -11.71
CA THR A 87 4.40 -29.62 -12.77
C THR A 87 3.75 -29.56 -14.15
N GLU A 88 2.63 -30.26 -14.36
CA GLU A 88 1.84 -30.25 -15.60
C GLU A 88 0.80 -29.12 -15.62
N GLY A 89 0.63 -28.40 -14.51
CA GLY A 89 -0.27 -27.26 -14.39
C GLY A 89 -1.67 -27.60 -13.87
N LYS A 90 -1.94 -28.87 -13.52
CA LYS A 90 -3.22 -29.28 -12.94
C LYS A 90 -3.31 -28.80 -11.49
N ILE A 91 -4.46 -28.23 -11.11
CA ILE A 91 -4.69 -27.78 -9.73
C ILE A 91 -4.80 -28.99 -8.81
N ILE A 92 -3.90 -29.07 -7.83
CA ILE A 92 -3.86 -30.14 -6.82
C ILE A 92 -4.32 -29.66 -5.43
N ALA A 93 -4.35 -28.35 -5.19
CA ALA A 93 -4.93 -27.79 -3.98
C ALA A 93 -5.41 -26.35 -4.18
N LYS A 94 -6.50 -25.98 -3.50
CA LYS A 94 -7.04 -24.62 -3.45
C LYS A 94 -7.51 -24.31 -2.04
N ARG A 95 -7.05 -23.20 -1.45
CA ARG A 95 -7.46 -22.78 -0.10
C ARG A 95 -7.39 -21.28 0.09
N LYS A 96 -8.16 -20.74 1.05
CA LYS A 96 -7.98 -19.37 1.51
C LYS A 96 -6.66 -19.22 2.30
N SER A 97 -6.01 -18.07 2.16
CA SER A 97 -4.88 -17.66 2.99
C SER A 97 -5.40 -17.09 4.31
N PRO A 98 -4.80 -17.45 5.46
CA PRO A 98 -5.14 -16.81 6.74
C PRO A 98 -4.61 -15.37 6.81
N LYS A 99 -3.55 -15.03 6.04
CA LYS A 99 -3.01 -13.67 5.96
C LYS A 99 -3.99 -12.79 5.19
N LYS A 100 -4.39 -11.68 5.82
CA LYS A 100 -5.20 -10.61 5.26
C LYS A 100 -4.48 -9.28 5.45
N GLU A 101 -4.43 -8.47 4.42
CA GLU A 101 -3.95 -7.09 4.52
C GLU A 101 -5.09 -6.16 4.89
N SER A 102 -4.73 -4.98 5.40
CA SER A 102 -5.67 -3.90 5.71
C SER A 102 -5.03 -2.57 5.36
N ILE A 103 -5.82 -1.49 5.38
CA ILE A 103 -5.31 -0.14 5.12
C ILE A 103 -4.12 0.21 6.03
N TYR A 104 -4.10 -0.27 7.29
CA TYR A 104 -2.99 -0.06 8.22
C TYR A 104 -1.71 -0.81 7.83
N SER A 105 -1.84 -1.91 7.09
CA SER A 105 -0.68 -2.67 6.62
C SER A 105 0.14 -1.94 5.55
N LEU A 106 -0.47 -0.94 4.89
CA LEU A 106 0.15 0.01 3.96
C LEU A 106 1.30 0.79 4.62
N PHE A 107 1.24 1.05 5.94
CA PHE A 107 2.22 1.88 6.62
C PHE A 107 3.64 1.32 6.58
N ARG A 108 3.79 0.00 6.36
CA ARG A 108 5.11 -0.58 6.05
C ARG A 108 5.73 0.04 4.80
N GLU A 109 4.92 0.24 3.76
CA GLU A 109 5.35 0.86 2.51
C GLU A 109 5.51 2.38 2.67
N LEU A 110 4.58 3.03 3.38
CA LEU A 110 4.61 4.49 3.60
C LEU A 110 5.85 4.95 4.37
N THR A 111 6.45 4.10 5.21
CA THR A 111 7.69 4.46 5.91
C THR A 111 8.82 4.87 4.97
N GLY A 112 8.90 4.29 3.76
CA GLY A 112 9.91 4.68 2.78
C GLY A 112 9.44 5.72 1.78
N LEU A 113 8.15 6.05 1.78
CA LEU A 113 7.53 7.02 0.87
C LEU A 113 7.17 8.34 1.56
N HIS A 114 7.27 8.42 2.89
CA HIS A 114 6.89 9.58 3.70
C HIS A 114 7.38 10.96 3.18
N PRO A 115 8.54 11.11 2.50
CA PRO A 115 9.01 12.43 2.06
C PRO A 115 8.15 13.10 0.99
N VAL A 116 7.22 12.38 0.34
CA VAL A 116 6.40 12.90 -0.77
C VAL A 116 4.89 12.78 -0.52
N LEU A 117 4.46 12.21 0.62
CA LEU A 117 3.04 11.89 0.86
C LEU A 117 2.11 13.11 0.99
N LEU A 118 2.66 14.31 1.20
CA LEU A 118 1.89 15.57 1.28
C LEU A 118 2.27 16.54 0.14
N ASP A 119 2.98 16.06 -0.88
CA ASP A 119 3.29 16.88 -2.04
C ASP A 119 2.05 17.04 -2.93
N GLU A 120 1.75 18.26 -3.37
CA GLU A 120 0.55 18.55 -4.18
C GLU A 120 0.54 17.86 -5.56
N HIS A 121 1.72 17.44 -6.04
CA HIS A 121 1.89 16.69 -7.29
C HIS A 121 1.91 15.18 -7.07
N PHE A 122 1.74 14.70 -5.83
CA PHE A 122 1.73 13.28 -5.50
C PHE A 122 0.34 12.84 -5.02
N SER A 123 -0.09 11.67 -5.48
CA SER A 123 -1.24 10.98 -4.90
C SER A 123 -0.97 9.48 -4.78
N LEU A 124 -1.63 8.85 -3.83
CA LEU A 124 -1.58 7.40 -3.61
C LEU A 124 -2.99 6.84 -3.66
N GLU A 125 -3.24 5.93 -4.59
CA GLU A 125 -4.46 5.14 -4.66
C GLU A 125 -4.21 3.74 -4.13
N VAL A 126 -5.02 3.31 -3.18
CA VAL A 126 -4.91 2.02 -2.53
C VAL A 126 -6.12 1.18 -2.88
N LEU A 127 -5.89 0.07 -3.58
CA LEU A 127 -6.94 -0.83 -4.03
C LEU A 127 -7.07 -1.98 -3.04
N LEU A 128 -8.17 -2.05 -2.31
CA LEU A 128 -8.51 -3.25 -1.52
C LEU A 128 -8.99 -4.31 -2.49
N VAL A 129 -8.19 -5.36 -2.70
CA VAL A 129 -8.41 -6.37 -3.73
C VAL A 129 -8.54 -7.78 -3.17
N THR A 130 -9.31 -8.61 -3.87
CA THR A 130 -9.19 -10.07 -3.74
C THR A 130 -8.27 -10.60 -4.84
N ILE A 131 -7.37 -11.52 -4.49
CA ILE A 131 -6.41 -12.09 -5.44
C ILE A 131 -6.30 -13.61 -5.33
N THR A 132 -5.85 -14.23 -6.41
CA THR A 132 -5.37 -15.62 -6.44
C THR A 132 -3.84 -15.63 -6.53
N GLU A 133 -3.16 -16.16 -5.52
CA GLU A 133 -1.72 -16.44 -5.56
C GLU A 133 -1.51 -17.84 -6.14
N LYS A 134 -0.87 -17.92 -7.31
CA LYS A 134 -0.54 -19.18 -7.99
C LYS A 134 0.79 -19.70 -7.50
N ARG A 135 0.83 -21.01 -7.23
CA ARG A 135 2.01 -21.74 -6.79
C ARG A 135 2.15 -23.02 -7.62
N MET A 136 3.38 -23.41 -7.88
CA MET A 136 3.71 -24.67 -8.54
C MET A 136 4.44 -25.56 -7.52
N ARG A 137 4.03 -26.83 -7.44
CA ARG A 137 4.69 -27.88 -6.66
C ARG A 137 6.10 -28.09 -7.21
N THR A 138 7.04 -28.34 -6.32
CA THR A 138 8.40 -28.77 -6.69
C THR A 138 8.70 -30.11 -6.06
N ASP A 139 9.51 -30.93 -6.72
CA ASP A 139 9.88 -32.26 -6.24
C ASP A 139 10.74 -32.19 -4.97
N THR A 140 11.50 -31.11 -4.82
CA THR A 140 12.35 -30.84 -3.66
C THR A 140 11.92 -29.57 -2.94
N ASP A 141 12.36 -29.44 -1.70
CA ASP A 141 12.22 -28.20 -0.93
C ASP A 141 13.12 -27.10 -1.53
N VAL A 142 12.49 -26.02 -2.00
CA VAL A 142 13.16 -24.91 -2.67
C VAL A 142 13.03 -23.59 -1.92
N GLN A 143 14.00 -22.71 -2.15
CA GLN A 143 14.01 -21.34 -1.65
C GLN A 143 13.07 -20.45 -2.48
N SER A 144 12.52 -19.38 -1.91
CA SER A 144 11.77 -18.39 -2.69
C SER A 144 12.69 -17.66 -3.68
N LYS A 145 12.14 -17.20 -4.81
CA LYS A 145 12.90 -16.46 -5.86
C LYS A 145 13.76 -15.31 -5.33
N ASN A 146 13.37 -14.69 -4.21
CA ASN A 146 14.09 -13.57 -3.59
C ASN A 146 15.03 -13.97 -2.44
N GLY A 147 15.20 -15.26 -2.13
CA GLY A 147 16.09 -15.74 -1.07
C GLY A 147 15.64 -15.47 0.37
N ARG A 148 14.47 -14.85 0.59
CA ARG A 148 14.07 -14.32 1.91
C ARG A 148 13.28 -15.29 2.78
N ARG A 149 12.90 -16.48 2.28
CA ARG A 149 12.09 -17.41 3.07
C ARG A 149 12.97 -18.07 4.13
N ARG A 150 12.55 -18.02 5.40
CA ARG A 150 13.25 -18.65 6.53
C ARG A 150 13.46 -20.15 6.35
N PHE A 151 12.46 -20.85 5.82
CA PHE A 151 12.50 -22.29 5.56
C PHE A 151 12.16 -22.57 4.10
N LYS A 152 12.88 -23.49 3.46
CA LYS A 152 12.55 -23.99 2.12
C LYS A 152 11.15 -24.62 2.13
N LYS A 153 10.52 -24.68 0.96
CA LYS A 153 9.21 -25.34 0.77
C LYS A 153 9.19 -26.04 -0.57
N ASN A 154 8.47 -27.14 -0.64
CA ASN A 154 8.14 -27.87 -1.87
C ASN A 154 7.14 -27.14 -2.78
N TRP A 155 7.27 -25.82 -2.92
CA TRP A 155 6.53 -25.02 -3.89
C TRP A 155 7.18 -23.65 -4.14
N LEU A 156 7.00 -23.14 -5.35
CA LEU A 156 7.35 -21.77 -5.75
C LEU A 156 6.10 -20.95 -6.05
N LYS A 157 6.12 -19.68 -5.63
CA LYS A 157 5.13 -18.72 -6.10
C LYS A 157 5.46 -18.39 -7.55
N THR A 158 4.48 -18.56 -8.42
CA THR A 158 4.60 -18.26 -9.85
C THR A 158 3.97 -16.92 -10.19
N ASP A 159 2.82 -16.58 -9.59
CA ASP A 159 2.07 -15.40 -9.98
C ASP A 159 1.08 -14.90 -8.89
N ASN A 160 0.54 -13.69 -9.09
CA ASN A 160 -0.65 -13.16 -8.44
C ASN A 160 -1.62 -12.70 -9.51
N GLU A 161 -2.88 -13.08 -9.40
CA GLU A 161 -3.94 -12.70 -10.32
C GLU A 161 -5.01 -11.88 -9.58
N LEU A 162 -5.42 -10.75 -10.16
CA LEU A 162 -6.54 -9.97 -9.66
C LEU A 162 -7.83 -10.77 -9.81
N GLN A 163 -8.70 -10.77 -8.81
CA GLN A 163 -10.03 -11.36 -8.92
C GLN A 163 -11.11 -10.27 -8.84
N GLU A 164 -10.95 -9.33 -7.90
CA GLU A 164 -11.90 -8.24 -7.69
C GLU A 164 -11.22 -7.03 -7.04
N ILE A 165 -11.64 -5.83 -7.43
CA ILE A 165 -11.36 -4.59 -6.70
C ILE A 165 -12.59 -4.28 -5.84
N ILE A 166 -12.46 -4.44 -4.53
CA ILE A 166 -13.58 -4.24 -3.58
C ILE A 166 -13.79 -2.75 -3.32
N LYS A 167 -12.69 -1.99 -3.16
CA LYS A 167 -12.74 -0.58 -2.81
C LYS A 167 -11.44 0.11 -3.20
N THR A 168 -11.56 1.35 -3.67
CA THR A 168 -10.44 2.27 -3.85
C THR A 168 -10.42 3.29 -2.72
N VAL A 169 -9.25 3.54 -2.14
CA VAL A 169 -9.02 4.59 -1.14
C VAL A 169 -7.91 5.49 -1.64
N SER A 170 -8.22 6.77 -1.84
CA SER A 170 -7.26 7.75 -2.33
C SER A 170 -6.69 8.58 -1.18
N PHE A 171 -5.38 8.83 -1.22
CA PHE A 171 -4.65 9.71 -0.32
C PHE A 171 -3.97 10.79 -1.14
N SER A 172 -4.38 12.04 -0.92
CA SER A 172 -3.87 13.22 -1.65
C SER A 172 -3.50 14.37 -0.73
N ASN A 173 -3.98 14.34 0.52
CA ASN A 173 -3.78 15.43 1.47
C ASN A 173 -3.74 14.90 2.91
N ALA A 174 -3.38 15.79 3.84
CA ALA A 174 -3.28 15.52 5.26
C ALA A 174 -4.53 14.85 5.86
N SER A 175 -5.73 15.31 5.48
CA SER A 175 -6.98 14.82 6.06
C SER A 175 -7.22 13.33 5.75
N ASP A 176 -6.76 12.85 4.59
CA ASP A 176 -6.93 11.46 4.19
C ASP A 176 -6.16 10.51 5.10
N TYR A 177 -4.96 10.92 5.54
CA TYR A 177 -4.16 10.16 6.50
C TYR A 177 -4.70 10.28 7.93
N LEU A 178 -5.17 11.47 8.33
CA LEU A 178 -5.73 11.70 9.67
C LEU A 178 -7.04 10.93 9.91
N LYS A 179 -7.85 10.69 8.88
CA LYS A 179 -9.05 9.83 8.95
C LYS A 179 -8.75 8.39 9.39
N LEU A 180 -7.50 7.94 9.30
CA LEU A 180 -7.07 6.63 9.79
C LEU A 180 -6.86 6.59 11.31
N ILE A 181 -6.94 7.72 12.01
CA ILE A 181 -6.98 7.75 13.47
C ILE A 181 -8.45 7.61 13.90
N PRO A 182 -8.82 6.57 14.69
CA PRO A 182 -10.17 6.46 15.22
C PRO A 182 -10.57 7.68 16.04
N LYS A 183 -11.79 8.20 15.83
CA LYS A 183 -12.28 9.37 16.59
C LYS A 183 -12.40 9.11 18.09
N SER A 184 -12.61 7.85 18.49
CA SER A 184 -12.76 7.40 19.88
C SER A 184 -11.53 7.59 20.76
N ILE A 185 -10.34 7.80 20.15
CA ILE A 185 -9.09 8.04 20.87
C ILE A 185 -8.59 9.49 20.74
N LEU A 186 -9.34 10.36 20.09
CA LEU A 186 -9.01 11.79 20.01
C LEU A 186 -9.52 12.54 21.25
N PRO A 187 -8.93 13.69 21.61
CA PRO A 187 -7.85 14.41 20.92
C PRO A 187 -6.43 13.90 21.25
N ASN A 188 -6.26 13.18 22.36
CA ASN A 188 -4.97 12.69 22.84
C ASN A 188 -4.91 11.16 22.82
N PHE A 189 -3.91 10.60 22.16
CA PHE A 189 -3.77 9.15 22.00
C PHE A 189 -2.32 8.71 22.11
N THR A 190 -2.13 7.41 22.36
CA THR A 190 -0.83 6.75 22.34
C THR A 190 -0.83 5.69 21.24
N ALA A 191 0.36 5.17 20.89
CA ALA A 191 0.43 4.00 20.01
C ALA A 191 -0.32 2.79 20.60
N LYS A 192 -0.35 2.67 21.94
CA LYS A 192 -1.05 1.61 22.66
C LYS A 192 -2.58 1.76 22.52
N SER A 193 -3.13 2.94 22.77
CA SER A 193 -4.58 3.17 22.64
C SER A 193 -5.04 3.02 21.18
N LEU A 194 -4.23 3.46 20.21
CA LEU A 194 -4.49 3.17 18.79
C LEU A 194 -4.53 1.66 18.52
N ALA A 195 -3.52 0.90 18.96
CA ALA A 195 -3.48 -0.55 18.75
C ALA A 195 -4.70 -1.27 19.38
N GLU A 196 -5.10 -0.86 20.58
CA GLU A 196 -6.28 -1.40 21.28
C GLU A 196 -7.57 -1.09 20.51
N GLU A 197 -7.73 0.12 20.02
CA GLU A 197 -8.92 0.51 19.28
C GLU A 197 -9.01 -0.20 17.93
N LEU A 198 -7.90 -0.33 17.20
CA LEU A 198 -7.86 -1.11 15.97
C LEU A 198 -8.16 -2.60 16.19
N ARG A 199 -7.90 -3.13 17.40
CA ARG A 199 -8.24 -4.52 17.75
C ARG A 199 -9.74 -4.71 17.99
N ARG A 200 -10.46 -3.67 18.42
CA ARG A 200 -11.91 -3.71 18.69
C ARG A 200 -12.75 -3.65 17.41
N GLN A 201 -12.21 -3.07 16.34
CA GLN A 201 -12.87 -2.95 15.05
C GLN A 201 -13.00 -4.32 14.36
N LYS A 202 -14.23 -4.83 14.26
CA LYS A 202 -14.53 -6.20 13.77
C LYS A 202 -14.27 -6.39 12.27
N ASP A 203 -14.29 -5.32 11.50
CA ASP A 203 -14.02 -5.28 10.07
C ASP A 203 -12.51 -5.34 9.75
N LEU A 204 -11.65 -5.04 10.72
CA LEU A 204 -10.20 -5.13 10.56
C LEU A 204 -9.68 -6.53 10.90
N PRO A 205 -8.67 -7.03 10.16
CA PRO A 205 -7.95 -8.22 10.60
C PRO A 205 -7.17 -7.92 11.89
N SER A 206 -7.03 -8.91 12.77
CA SER A 206 -6.29 -8.77 14.05
C SER A 206 -4.89 -8.17 13.91
N SER A 207 -4.23 -8.44 12.77
CA SER A 207 -2.92 -7.87 12.44
C SER A 207 -2.89 -6.34 12.28
N ALA A 208 -4.03 -5.66 12.11
CA ALA A 208 -4.10 -4.21 11.96
C ALA A 208 -3.46 -3.48 13.16
N SER A 209 -3.73 -3.96 14.38
CA SER A 209 -3.16 -3.41 15.62
C SER A 209 -1.62 -3.42 15.65
N THR A 210 -0.97 -4.34 14.93
CA THR A 210 0.50 -4.44 14.89
C THR A 210 1.17 -3.26 14.17
N TYR A 211 0.41 -2.49 13.38
CA TYR A 211 0.94 -1.36 12.62
C TYR A 211 0.83 -0.02 13.36
N ALA A 212 0.23 0.03 14.55
CA ALA A 212 -0.02 1.29 15.27
C ALA A 212 1.26 2.14 15.44
N HIS A 213 2.40 1.52 15.76
CA HIS A 213 3.67 2.23 15.87
C HIS A 213 4.15 2.82 14.52
N LEU A 214 3.92 2.12 13.40
CA LEU A 214 4.25 2.65 12.07
C LEU A 214 3.31 3.77 11.67
N VAL A 215 2.02 3.68 12.04
CA VAL A 215 1.06 4.77 11.85
C VAL A 215 1.57 6.03 12.54
N ILE A 216 1.84 5.94 13.85
CA ILE A 216 2.41 7.06 14.61
C ILE A 216 3.69 7.58 13.97
N TRP A 217 4.62 6.69 13.62
CA TRP A 217 5.91 7.08 13.05
C TRP A 217 5.75 7.87 11.75
N VAL A 218 4.90 7.39 10.82
CA VAL A 218 4.68 8.05 9.53
C VAL A 218 4.00 9.41 9.73
N LEU A 219 2.96 9.48 10.57
CA LEU A 219 2.23 10.72 10.81
C LEU A 219 3.11 11.78 11.50
N VAL A 220 3.99 11.38 12.43
CA VAL A 220 5.00 12.27 13.02
C VAL A 220 5.98 12.77 11.95
N ARG A 221 6.46 11.88 11.06
CA ARG A 221 7.38 12.26 9.97
C ARG A 221 6.75 13.22 8.97
N MET A 222 5.44 13.14 8.80
CA MET A 222 4.63 14.06 7.98
C MET A 222 4.22 15.32 8.75
N LYS A 223 4.57 15.46 10.04
CA LYS A 223 4.17 16.56 10.93
C LYS A 223 2.65 16.72 11.10
N LEU A 224 1.88 15.65 10.87
CA LEU A 224 0.42 15.66 11.03
C LEU A 224 0.01 15.52 12.50
N ILE A 225 0.86 14.88 13.30
CA ILE A 225 0.67 14.71 14.73
C ILE A 225 1.96 15.10 15.46
N GLU A 226 1.84 15.49 16.72
CA GLU A 226 2.97 15.89 17.54
C GLU A 226 2.95 15.22 18.91
N HIS A 227 4.14 15.11 19.51
CA HIS A 227 4.31 14.53 20.83
C HIS A 227 4.07 15.59 21.90
N THR A 228 3.12 15.33 22.81
CA THR A 228 2.69 16.28 23.84
C THR A 228 3.12 15.91 25.25
N GLY A 229 3.62 14.69 25.47
CA GLY A 229 4.06 14.25 26.78
C GLY A 229 3.99 12.73 26.96
N LEU A 230 3.82 12.28 28.21
CA LEU A 230 3.72 10.86 28.55
C LEU A 230 2.41 10.56 29.26
N GLN A 231 1.83 9.40 28.96
CA GLN A 231 0.73 8.78 29.70
C GLN A 231 1.11 7.33 30.00
N GLU A 232 1.18 6.93 31.27
CA GLU A 232 1.56 5.57 31.69
C GLU A 232 2.84 5.05 31.00
N LYS A 233 3.90 5.88 30.95
CA LYS A 233 5.18 5.61 30.25
C LYS A 233 5.09 5.50 28.72
N SER A 234 3.91 5.68 28.13
CA SER A 234 3.70 5.73 26.68
C SER A 234 3.73 7.17 26.18
N ARG A 235 4.34 7.40 25.02
CA ARG A 235 4.32 8.71 24.35
C ARG A 235 2.89 9.08 23.96
N LEU A 236 2.48 10.26 24.40
CA LEU A 236 1.20 10.88 24.11
C LEU A 236 1.33 11.77 22.87
N TYR A 237 0.35 11.68 21.99
CA TYR A 237 0.28 12.43 20.75
C TYR A 237 -1.07 13.12 20.60
N LYS A 238 -1.08 14.24 19.90
CA LYS A 238 -2.29 14.90 19.38
C LYS A 238 -2.12 15.25 17.91
N ILE A 239 -3.23 15.52 17.22
CA ILE A 239 -3.20 16.10 15.87
C ILE A 239 -2.63 17.52 15.99
N ASN A 240 -1.73 17.88 15.07
CA ASN A 240 -1.15 19.21 15.06
C ASN A 240 -2.25 20.24 14.77
N ASP A 241 -2.25 21.33 15.54
CA ASP A 241 -3.32 22.34 15.52
C ASP A 241 -3.54 22.96 14.12
N ASN A 242 -2.51 22.98 13.26
CA ASN A 242 -2.59 23.41 11.87
C ASN A 242 -3.57 22.59 11.00
N PHE A 243 -3.93 21.37 11.44
CA PHE A 243 -4.84 20.48 10.73
C PHE A 243 -6.17 20.26 11.45
N ILE A 244 -6.36 20.90 12.61
CA ILE A 244 -7.64 20.90 13.31
C ILE A 244 -8.52 21.93 12.60
N GLN A 245 -9.39 21.48 11.70
CA GLN A 245 -10.40 22.37 11.13
C GLN A 245 -11.42 22.75 12.23
N PRO A 246 -11.73 24.05 12.43
CA PRO A 246 -12.66 24.51 13.46
C PRO A 246 -14.06 23.88 13.41
N GLU A 247 -14.44 23.29 12.26
CA GLU A 247 -15.79 22.80 11.99
C GLU A 247 -15.90 21.26 12.01
N ALA A 248 -14.79 20.52 12.06
CA ALA A 248 -14.78 19.05 11.97
C ALA A 248 -14.81 18.32 13.32
N TYR A 249 -14.58 19.06 14.41
CA TYR A 249 -14.74 18.59 15.78
C TYR A 249 -15.89 19.37 16.39
N GLY A 250 -17.10 18.79 16.34
CA GLY A 250 -18.27 19.35 17.01
C GLY A 250 -17.89 19.78 18.43
N LYS A 251 -18.22 21.03 18.74
CA LYS A 251 -17.95 21.74 20.01
C LYS A 251 -17.84 20.78 21.20
N PHE A 252 -16.62 20.57 21.68
CA PHE A 252 -16.36 20.16 23.05
C PHE A 252 -15.75 21.36 23.78
N TYR A 253 -16.62 22.30 24.13
CA TYR A 253 -16.47 23.19 25.29
C TYR A 253 -17.70 22.99 26.16
#